data_AF-A0A0J9VSY0-F1
#
_entry.id   AF-A0A0J9VSY0-F1
#
_cell.length_a   1.000
_cell.length_b   1.000
_cell.length_c   1.000
_cell.angle_alpha   90.00
_cell.angle_beta   90.00
_cell.angle_gamma   90.00
#
_symmetry.space_group_name_H-M   'P 1'
#
loop_
_entity.id
_entity.type
_entity.pdbx_description
1 polymer ?
#
loop_
_entity_poly.entity_id
_entity_poly.type
_entity_poly.pdbx_seq_one_letter_code
_entity_poly.pdbx_strand_id
1 'polypeptide(L)'
;MDHLNLSARDLSIECLKAFQLCLTFRSTDPGLSNQQTSDDERLVYRLADFNLWIHGIDALARLEASLDSRLSEQETLLFLVKANLVMLFQSLEDCLNLLQENEPVEEALLSFDSALKSLVTLAPYFQDRASVATSLAFATSSSRSFSLQSAF
;
A
#
# COMPACT_ATOMS: atom_id res chain seq x y z
N MET A 1 -1.66 19.57 -4.72
CA MET A 1 -2.78 19.18 -5.62
C MET A 1 -3.83 18.46 -4.78
N ASP A 2 -5.06 18.25 -5.29
CA ASP A 2 -6.03 17.40 -4.59
C ASP A 2 -5.76 15.92 -4.94
N HIS A 3 -4.79 15.33 -4.22
CA HIS A 3 -4.30 13.98 -4.44
C HIS A 3 -5.36 12.90 -4.19
N LEU A 4 -6.47 13.23 -3.50
CA LEU A 4 -7.58 12.30 -3.30
C LEU A 4 -8.33 11.97 -4.59
N ASN A 5 -8.14 12.74 -5.68
CA ASN A 5 -8.75 12.42 -6.97
C ASN A 5 -7.99 11.34 -7.75
N LEU A 6 -6.77 11.00 -7.34
CA LEU A 6 -5.97 9.94 -7.96
C LEU A 6 -6.50 8.56 -7.60
N SER A 7 -6.24 7.57 -8.45
CA SER A 7 -6.48 6.17 -8.10
C SER A 7 -5.52 5.71 -7.01
N ALA A 8 -5.89 4.68 -6.23
CA ALA A 8 -4.99 4.08 -5.25
C ALA A 8 -3.71 3.53 -5.91
N ARG A 9 -3.81 3.06 -7.16
CA ARG A 9 -2.66 2.68 -7.97
C ARG A 9 -1.74 3.86 -8.25
N ASP A 10 -2.28 4.97 -8.76
CA ASP A 10 -1.48 6.15 -9.12
C ASP A 10 -0.82 6.75 -7.87
N LEU A 11 -1.54 6.82 -6.75
CA LEU A 11 -0.98 7.24 -5.47
C LEU A 11 0.18 6.35 -5.02
N SER A 12 0.04 5.03 -5.18
CA SER A 12 1.10 4.08 -4.83
C SER A 12 2.36 4.30 -5.70
N ILE A 13 2.17 4.61 -6.99
CA ILE A 13 3.27 4.96 -7.91
C ILE A 13 3.95 6.27 -7.48
N GLU A 14 3.18 7.30 -7.10
CA GLU A 14 3.74 8.56 -6.62
C GLU A 14 4.53 8.38 -5.31
N CYS A 15 4.04 7.56 -4.36
CA CYS A 15 4.81 7.20 -3.17
C CYS A 15 6.14 6.52 -3.54
N LEU A 16 6.14 5.58 -4.49
CA LEU A 16 7.38 4.91 -4.94
C LEU A 16 8.38 5.89 -5.56
N LYS A 17 7.91 6.84 -6.37
CA LYS A 17 8.76 7.90 -6.93
C LYS A 17 9.35 8.78 -5.83
N ALA A 18 8.53 9.21 -4.87
CA ALA A 18 8.98 10.05 -3.75
C ALA A 18 10.06 9.33 -2.92
N PHE A 19 9.87 8.04 -2.64
CA PHE A 19 10.89 7.20 -2.00
C PHE A 19 12.22 7.20 -2.76
N GLN A 20 12.17 6.99 -4.08
CA GLN A 20 13.39 6.98 -4.91
C GLN A 20 14.10 8.33 -4.88
N LEU A 21 13.36 9.43 -4.86
CA LEU A 21 13.93 10.77 -4.73
C LEU A 21 14.63 10.97 -3.39
N CYS A 22 13.99 10.60 -2.27
CA CYS A 22 14.60 10.69 -0.94
C CYS A 22 15.92 9.90 -0.85
N LEU A 23 15.95 8.69 -1.40
CA LEU A 23 17.14 7.84 -1.43
C LEU A 23 18.24 8.38 -2.36
N THR A 24 17.87 8.97 -3.50
CA THR A 24 18.83 9.52 -4.47
C THR A 24 19.51 10.78 -3.92
N PHE A 25 18.75 11.65 -3.25
CA PHE A 25 19.28 12.91 -2.69
C PHE A 25 20.40 12.64 -1.67
N ARG A 26 20.24 11.60 -0.84
CA ARG A 26 21.22 11.15 0.17
C ARG A 26 22.50 10.56 -0.43
N SER A 27 22.43 9.89 -1.59
CA SER A 27 23.57 9.22 -2.23
C SER A 27 24.65 10.17 -2.79
N THR A 28 24.38 11.49 -2.86
CA THR A 28 25.23 12.44 -3.61
C THR A 28 26.28 13.14 -2.73
N ASP A 29 26.34 12.86 -1.42
CA ASP A 29 27.30 13.49 -0.51
C ASP A 29 28.32 12.48 0.08
N PRO A 30 29.54 12.38 -0.48
CA PRO A 30 30.55 11.41 -0.05
C PRO A 30 31.21 11.73 1.30
N GLY A 31 30.80 12.80 1.99
CA GLY A 31 31.55 13.38 3.12
C GLY A 31 30.96 13.22 4.52
N LEU A 32 29.79 12.59 4.71
CA LEU A 32 29.01 12.77 5.94
C LEU A 32 28.84 11.54 6.85
N SER A 33 28.62 11.89 8.12
CA SER A 33 28.52 11.15 9.40
C SER A 33 27.72 9.84 9.41
N ASN A 34 28.03 8.96 10.39
CA ASN A 34 27.31 7.73 10.74
C ASN A 34 25.77 7.88 10.90
N GLN A 35 25.27 9.10 11.13
CA GLN A 35 23.82 9.38 11.20
C GLN A 35 23.14 9.25 9.83
N GLN A 36 23.80 9.63 8.74
CA GLN A 36 23.24 9.60 7.39
C GLN A 36 23.06 8.16 6.91
N THR A 37 24.04 7.29 7.20
CA THR A 37 23.93 5.84 6.96
C THR A 37 22.78 5.21 7.74
N SER A 38 22.48 5.68 8.96
CA SER A 38 21.36 5.14 9.75
C SER A 38 19.99 5.54 9.19
N ASP A 39 19.86 6.75 8.65
CA ASP A 39 18.61 7.22 8.07
C ASP A 39 18.33 6.62 6.68
N ASP A 40 19.38 6.37 5.90
CA ASP A 40 19.29 5.70 4.61
C ASP A 40 18.80 4.26 4.79
N GLU A 41 19.37 3.53 5.76
CA GLU A 41 18.88 2.20 6.14
C GLU A 41 17.39 2.23 6.54
N ARG A 42 17.00 3.22 7.34
CA ARG A 42 15.61 3.42 7.78
C ARG A 42 14.63 3.65 6.64
N LEU A 43 15.01 4.42 5.62
CA LEU A 43 14.19 4.65 4.43
C LEU A 43 14.13 3.41 3.53
N VAL A 44 15.24 2.68 3.40
CA VAL A 44 15.30 1.42 2.63
C VAL A 44 14.37 0.36 3.24
N TYR A 45 14.38 0.17 4.56
CA TYR A 45 13.48 -0.78 5.22
C TYR A 45 12.01 -0.40 5.02
N ARG A 46 11.67 0.89 5.10
CA ARG A 46 10.31 1.38 4.87
C ARG A 46 9.85 1.22 3.42
N LEU A 47 10.75 1.43 2.47
CA LEU A 47 10.47 1.13 1.06
C LEU A 47 10.21 -0.37 0.87
N ALA A 48 10.99 -1.24 1.54
CA ALA A 48 10.75 -2.68 1.49
C ALA A 48 9.39 -3.06 2.09
N ASP A 49 9.01 -2.49 3.23
CA ASP A 49 7.70 -2.73 3.86
C ASP A 49 6.55 -2.22 2.98
N PHE A 50 6.71 -1.05 2.37
CA PHE A 50 5.70 -0.51 1.45
C PHE A 50 5.56 -1.36 0.18
N ASN A 51 6.67 -1.80 -0.41
CA ASN A 51 6.65 -2.74 -1.54
C ASN A 51 6.00 -4.07 -1.14
N LEU A 52 6.28 -4.58 0.06
CA LEU A 52 5.64 -5.80 0.56
C LEU A 52 4.12 -5.60 0.68
N TRP A 53 3.67 -4.44 1.16
CA TRP A 53 2.25 -4.11 1.19
C TRP A 53 1.65 -4.10 -0.22
N ILE A 54 2.23 -3.36 -1.18
CA ILE A 54 1.78 -3.32 -2.59
C ILE A 54 1.73 -4.73 -3.20
N HIS A 55 2.80 -5.51 -3.05
CA HIS A 55 2.82 -6.87 -3.57
C HIS A 55 1.80 -7.77 -2.87
N GLY A 56 1.54 -7.56 -1.58
CA GLY A 56 0.51 -8.26 -0.83
C GLY A 56 -0.89 -7.97 -1.34
N ILE A 57 -1.25 -6.69 -1.57
CA ILE A 57 -2.55 -6.35 -2.15
C ILE A 57 -2.68 -6.83 -3.60
N ASP A 58 -1.62 -6.77 -4.40
CA ASP A 58 -1.62 -7.28 -5.78
C ASP A 58 -1.69 -8.81 -5.84
N ALA A 59 -0.99 -9.53 -4.96
CA ALA A 59 -1.10 -10.99 -4.85
C ALA A 59 -2.51 -11.44 -4.45
N LEU A 60 -3.23 -10.60 -3.70
CA LEU A 60 -4.64 -10.79 -3.36
C LEU A 60 -5.59 -10.37 -4.49
N ALA A 61 -5.11 -9.73 -5.55
CA ALA A 61 -5.94 -9.41 -6.70
C ALA A 61 -6.30 -10.72 -7.43
N ARG A 62 -7.60 -11.04 -7.49
CA ARG A 62 -8.09 -12.02 -8.46
C ARG A 62 -7.73 -11.46 -9.83
N LEU A 63 -6.73 -12.07 -10.47
CA LEU A 63 -6.28 -11.89 -11.86
C LEU A 63 -6.93 -10.68 -12.56
N GLU A 64 -6.19 -9.56 -12.59
CA GLU A 64 -6.41 -8.34 -13.41
C GLU A 64 -7.25 -7.18 -12.82
N ALA A 65 -7.99 -7.35 -11.73
CA ALA A 65 -8.75 -6.23 -11.14
C ALA A 65 -7.87 -5.34 -10.23
N SER A 66 -7.81 -4.03 -10.53
CA SER A 66 -7.09 -3.04 -9.70
C SER A 66 -7.66 -2.93 -8.28
N LEU A 67 -6.89 -2.40 -7.33
CA LEU A 67 -7.35 -2.15 -5.97
C LEU A 67 -8.60 -1.25 -5.94
N ASP A 68 -8.61 -0.19 -6.75
CA ASP A 68 -9.77 0.69 -6.93
C ASP A 68 -11.01 -0.07 -7.41
N SER A 69 -10.86 -0.98 -8.38
CA SER A 69 -11.97 -1.80 -8.89
C SER A 69 -12.52 -2.73 -7.80
N ARG A 70 -11.63 -3.38 -7.02
CA ARG A 70 -12.01 -4.31 -5.95
C ARG A 70 -12.74 -3.63 -4.78
N LEU A 71 -12.41 -2.36 -4.52
CA LEU A 71 -12.99 -1.60 -3.42
C LEU A 71 -14.06 -0.61 -3.89
N SER A 72 -14.44 -0.63 -5.16
CA SER A 72 -15.46 0.26 -5.72
C SER A 72 -16.81 0.13 -5.01
N GLU A 73 -17.19 -1.08 -4.57
CA GLU A 73 -18.39 -1.32 -3.77
C GLU A 73 -18.20 -1.02 -2.27
N GLN A 74 -16.98 -0.73 -1.83
CA GLN A 74 -16.61 -0.43 -0.45
C GLN A 74 -16.01 0.98 -0.38
N GLU A 75 -16.79 1.98 -0.79
CA GLU A 75 -16.35 3.38 -0.93
C GLU A 75 -15.60 3.91 0.30
N THR A 76 -16.06 3.59 1.51
CA THR A 76 -15.38 3.96 2.76
C THR A 76 -13.99 3.33 2.87
N LEU A 77 -13.86 2.04 2.53
CA LEU A 77 -12.58 1.34 2.60
C LEU A 77 -11.61 1.87 1.53
N LEU A 78 -12.10 2.10 0.31
CA LEU A 78 -11.32 2.73 -0.75
C LEU A 78 -10.85 4.13 -0.36
N PHE A 79 -11.73 4.94 0.23
CA PHE A 79 -11.40 6.26 0.74
C PHE A 79 -10.30 6.19 1.81
N LEU A 80 -10.41 5.28 2.78
CA LEU A 80 -9.39 5.12 3.83
C LEU A 80 -8.03 4.71 3.25
N VAL A 81 -8.00 3.80 2.27
CA VAL A 81 -6.76 3.43 1.58
C VAL A 81 -6.15 4.64 0.89
N LYS A 82 -6.95 5.38 0.12
CA LYS A 82 -6.47 6.58 -0.59
C LYS A 82 -6.00 7.65 0.38
N ALA A 83 -6.72 7.91 1.46
CA ALA A 83 -6.32 8.88 2.48
C ALA A 83 -4.98 8.53 3.13
N ASN A 84 -4.74 7.25 3.46
CA ASN A 84 -3.46 6.82 4.00
C ASN A 84 -2.32 6.87 2.98
N LEU A 85 -2.59 6.56 1.71
CA LEU A 85 -1.60 6.74 0.64
C LEU A 85 -1.25 8.22 0.43
N VAL A 86 -2.22 9.13 0.51
CA VAL A 86 -1.97 10.58 0.47
C VAL A 86 -1.11 11.01 1.66
N MET A 87 -1.41 10.52 2.87
CA MET A 87 -0.62 10.83 4.07
C MET A 87 0.81 10.30 3.96
N LEU A 88 1.01 9.09 3.40
CA LEU A 88 2.34 8.56 3.08
C LEU A 88 3.08 9.45 2.08
N PHE A 89 2.42 9.83 0.99
CA PHE A 89 3.02 10.68 -0.04
C PHE A 89 3.46 12.03 0.53
N GLN A 90 2.59 12.70 1.29
CA GLN A 90 2.92 13.97 1.95
C GLN A 90 4.08 13.82 2.93
N SER A 91 4.10 12.74 3.73
CA SER A 91 5.22 12.47 4.64
C SER A 91 6.55 12.26 3.90
N LEU A 92 6.52 11.68 2.69
CA LEU A 92 7.70 11.50 1.85
C LEU A 92 8.13 12.83 1.19
N GLU A 93 7.19 13.68 0.77
CA GLU A 93 7.50 15.03 0.31
C GLU A 93 8.13 15.87 1.44
N ASP A 94 7.59 15.78 2.66
CA ASP A 94 8.16 16.44 3.84
C ASP A 94 9.57 15.92 4.14
N CYS A 95 9.79 14.59 4.06
CA CYS A 95 11.14 14.02 4.14
C CYS A 95 12.06 14.64 3.09
N LEU A 96 11.63 14.71 1.83
CA LEU A 96 12.46 15.26 0.75
C LEU A 96 12.82 16.73 0.99
N ASN A 97 11.88 17.54 1.46
CA ASN A 97 12.11 18.95 1.79
C ASN A 97 13.10 19.09 2.96
N LEU A 98 12.91 18.33 4.04
CA LEU A 98 13.82 18.34 5.19
C LEU A 98 15.23 17.87 4.81
N LEU A 99 15.34 16.85 3.94
CA LEU A 99 16.62 16.41 3.38
C LEU A 99 17.32 17.51 2.57
N GLN A 100 16.57 18.29 1.79
CA GLN A 100 17.11 19.43 1.04
C GLN A 100 17.62 20.55 1.96
N GLU A 101 16.98 20.72 3.11
CA GLU A 101 17.32 21.73 4.12
C GLU A 101 18.38 21.25 5.13
N ASN A 102 18.83 19.98 5.05
CA ASN A 102 19.66 19.31 6.05
C ASN A 102 19.06 19.29 7.47
N GLU A 103 17.73 19.23 7.54
CA GLU A 103 16.95 19.14 8.78
C GLU A 103 16.61 17.67 9.13
N PRO A 104 16.35 17.36 10.41
CA PRO A 104 16.01 16.00 10.86
C PRO A 104 14.68 15.53 10.27
N VAL A 105 14.63 14.26 9.85
CA VAL A 105 13.47 13.66 9.16
C VAL A 105 12.58 12.80 10.08
N GLU A 106 12.92 12.68 11.36
CA GLU A 106 12.28 11.75 12.31
C GLU A 106 10.77 11.95 12.42
N GLU A 107 10.30 13.19 12.44
CA GLU A 107 8.86 13.49 12.55
C GLU A 107 8.09 13.06 11.30
N ALA A 108 8.66 13.30 10.12
CA ALA A 108 8.10 12.87 8.85
C ALA A 108 8.09 11.33 8.75
N LEU A 109 9.13 10.66 9.25
CA LEU A 109 9.20 9.19 9.31
C LEU A 109 8.17 8.58 10.29
N LEU A 110 7.83 9.26 11.39
CA LEU A 110 6.78 8.80 12.30
C LEU A 110 5.39 8.87 11.66
N SER A 111 5.11 9.96 10.93
CA SER A 111 3.87 10.11 10.16
C SER A 111 3.75 9.04 9.07
N PHE A 112 4.87 8.76 8.38
CA PHE A 112 4.98 7.64 7.45
C PHE A 112 4.63 6.31 8.13
N ASP A 113 5.24 5.99 9.27
CA ASP A 113 5.04 4.70 9.95
C ASP A 113 3.58 4.51 10.37
N SER A 114 2.94 5.59 10.84
CA SER A 114 1.53 5.59 11.22
C SER A 114 0.63 5.29 10.01
N ALA A 115 0.90 5.92 8.87
CA ALA A 115 0.15 5.73 7.63
C ALA A 115 0.33 4.30 7.08
N LEU A 116 1.55 3.79 7.06
CA LEU A 116 1.85 2.43 6.62
C LEU A 116 1.20 1.38 7.53
N LYS A 117 1.29 1.55 8.85
CA LYS A 117 0.62 0.67 9.82
C LYS A 117 -0.89 0.64 9.61
N SER A 118 -1.48 1.78 9.28
CA SER A 118 -2.90 1.89 8.97
C SER A 118 -3.25 1.12 7.70
N LEU A 119 -2.46 1.24 6.63
CA LEU A 119 -2.63 0.43 5.41
C LEU A 119 -2.50 -1.08 5.66
N VAL A 120 -1.56 -1.51 6.49
CA VAL A 120 -1.41 -2.92 6.88
C VAL A 120 -2.63 -3.41 7.66
N THR A 121 -3.16 -2.57 8.55
CA THR A 121 -4.38 -2.90 9.34
C THR A 121 -5.62 -3.03 8.45
N LEU A 122 -5.66 -2.30 7.32
CA LEU A 122 -6.74 -2.39 6.34
C LEU A 122 -6.63 -3.62 5.41
N ALA A 123 -5.45 -4.24 5.31
CA ALA A 123 -5.17 -5.34 4.39
C ALA A 123 -6.16 -6.54 4.48
N PRO A 124 -6.58 -7.00 5.67
CA PRO A 124 -7.51 -8.13 5.80
C PRO A 124 -8.90 -7.86 5.22
N TYR A 125 -9.36 -6.60 5.22
CA TYR A 125 -10.68 -6.24 4.69
C TYR A 125 -10.77 -6.40 3.17
N PHE A 126 -9.62 -6.45 2.49
CA PHE A 126 -9.56 -6.72 1.06
C PHE A 126 -9.79 -8.20 0.70
N GLN A 127 -9.79 -9.09 1.71
CA GLN A 127 -9.84 -10.55 1.53
C GLN A 127 -11.23 -11.14 1.80
N ASP A 128 -12.06 -10.47 2.62
CA ASP A 128 -13.25 -11.06 3.24
C ASP A 128 -14.34 -11.50 2.24
N ARG A 129 -14.40 -10.93 1.02
CA ARG A 129 -15.34 -11.42 -0.03
C ARG A 129 -14.76 -12.39 -1.05
N ALA A 130 -13.43 -12.49 -1.18
CA ALA A 130 -12.83 -13.49 -2.05
C ALA A 130 -12.98 -14.92 -1.47
N SER A 131 -13.03 -15.05 -0.14
CA SER A 131 -13.30 -16.33 0.54
C SER A 131 -14.79 -16.72 0.50
N VAL A 132 -15.69 -15.75 0.69
CA VAL A 132 -17.14 -15.99 0.70
C VAL A 132 -17.65 -16.35 -0.70
N ALA A 133 -17.17 -15.71 -1.76
CA ALA A 133 -17.55 -16.05 -3.13
C ALA A 133 -17.06 -17.45 -3.57
N THR A 134 -15.87 -17.87 -3.12
CA THR A 134 -15.36 -19.24 -3.38
C THR A 134 -16.12 -20.28 -2.57
N SER A 135 -16.48 -19.97 -1.33
CA SER A 135 -17.28 -20.86 -0.47
C SER A 135 -18.73 -21.00 -0.96
N LEU A 136 -19.36 -19.91 -1.46
CA LEU A 136 -20.69 -19.97 -2.09
C LEU A 136 -20.67 -20.68 -3.46
N ALA A 137 -19.61 -20.51 -4.25
CA ALA A 137 -19.45 -21.24 -5.52
C ALA A 137 -19.29 -22.76 -5.30
N PHE A 138 -18.57 -23.18 -4.26
CA PHE A 138 -18.43 -24.59 -3.89
C PHE A 138 -19.71 -25.18 -3.29
N ALA A 139 -20.46 -24.39 -2.50
CA ALA A 139 -21.75 -24.81 -1.93
C ALA A 139 -22.84 -24.96 -3.01
N THR A 140 -22.82 -24.10 -4.04
CA THR A 140 -23.77 -24.15 -5.17
C THR A 140 -23.41 -25.19 -6.23
N SER A 141 -22.12 -25.52 -6.42
CA SER A 141 -21.71 -26.65 -7.27
C SER A 141 -22.00 -28.00 -6.61
N SER A 142 -21.77 -28.13 -5.31
CA SER A 142 -22.02 -29.37 -4.55
C SER A 142 -23.52 -29.71 -4.45
N SER A 143 -24.39 -28.70 -4.37
CA SER A 143 -25.85 -28.90 -4.39
C SER A 143 -26.40 -29.29 -5.76
N ARG A 144 -25.73 -28.95 -6.87
CA ARG A 144 -26.16 -29.37 -8.22
C ARG A 144 -25.71 -30.78 -8.60
N SER A 145 -24.64 -31.29 -7.98
CA SER A 145 -24.20 -32.68 -8.15
C SER A 145 -25.08 -33.71 -7.44
N PHE A 146 -25.91 -33.32 -6.46
CA PHE A 146 -26.73 -34.25 -5.69
C PHE A 146 -28.11 -34.54 -6.31
N SER A 147 -28.50 -33.88 -7.41
CA SER A 147 -29.81 -34.08 -8.06
C SER A 147 -29.79 -34.93 -9.34
N LEU A 148 -28.65 -35.51 -9.72
CA LEU A 148 -28.54 -36.37 -10.92
C LEU A 148 -28.18 -37.83 -10.63
N GLN A 149 -28.25 -38.29 -9.37
CA GLN A 149 -27.93 -39.67 -9.00
C GLN A 149 -29.09 -40.48 -8.40
N SER A 150 -30.33 -39.98 -8.44
CA SER A 150 -31.52 -40.66 -7.90
C SER A 150 -32.59 -40.99 -8.94
N ALA A 151 -32.22 -41.09 -10.22
CA ALA A 151 -33.13 -41.49 -11.29
C ALA A 151 -32.52 -42.57 -12.18
N PHE A 152 -32.21 -43.74 -11.62
CA PHE A 152 -32.23 -45.05 -12.28
C PHE A 152 -32.48 -46.15 -11.25
#